data_AF-A0A924TLJ4-F1
#
_entry.id   AF-A0A924TLJ4-F1
#
_cell.length_a   1.000
_cell.length_b   1.000
_cell.length_c   1.000
_cell.angle_alpha   90.00
_cell.angle_beta   90.00
_cell.angle_gamma   90.00
#
_symmetry.space_group_name_H-M   'P 1'
#
loop_
_entity.id
_entity.type
_entity.pdbx_description
1 polymer ?
#
loop_
_entity_poly.entity_id
_entity_poly.type
_entity_poly.pdbx_seq_one_letter_code
_entity_poly.pdbx_strand_id
1 'polypeptide(L)'
;MSTPSFANRLGKWFSAFTTHSGIAFMRLLALLPLPLVRGLGTLLGWALYALVGARRRVVKTNLMLCFKELPSHIIRRLTVQTFVYFAQAWLDRSWLWHAPRRVVERRVSLVGAVQELQGSEPTVIFLPHFVGLDAAWVGVTLRVPRPSTTIYTDQSNKLVDAWILRGRRRFGNLQLFGRIDGVKPIVSAIRSGQPLYLLPDMDFGPDESVFVPFFGVPTATVPSLPRFARLGHAKVVPVLSRLTPTGYEVSVLPAWADYPSQDPVLDTARMNAYLEAYIRDQPAQYYWVHKRFKTRPPGSAELY
;
A
#
# COMPACT_ATOMS: atom_id res chain seq x y z
N MET A 1 36.18 14.37 14.72
CA MET A 1 35.33 13.28 14.19
C MET A 1 35.60 12.03 15.01
N SER A 2 34.68 11.63 15.89
CA SER A 2 34.86 10.45 16.73
C SER A 2 34.66 9.17 15.92
N THR A 3 35.68 8.32 15.87
CA THR A 3 35.59 6.99 15.28
C THR A 3 34.53 6.17 16.02
N PRO A 4 33.56 5.56 15.34
CA PRO A 4 32.55 4.73 16.02
C PRO A 4 33.24 3.57 16.76
N SER A 5 32.79 3.33 18.00
CA SER A 5 33.32 2.27 18.87
C SER A 5 33.24 0.89 18.21
N PHE A 6 34.12 -0.02 18.61
CA PHE A 6 34.15 -1.40 18.09
C PHE A 6 32.79 -2.12 18.22
N ALA A 7 32.10 -1.94 19.35
CA ALA A 7 30.75 -2.46 19.57
C ALA A 7 29.72 -1.89 18.57
N ASN A 8 29.81 -0.60 18.24
CA ASN A 8 28.97 0.02 17.20
C ASN A 8 29.28 -0.51 15.79
N ARG A 9 30.53 -0.90 15.51
CA ARG A 9 30.90 -1.53 14.23
C ARG A 9 30.41 -2.98 14.16
N LEU A 10 30.53 -3.75 15.24
CA LEU A 10 30.05 -5.13 15.33
C LEU A 10 28.52 -5.20 15.18
N GLY A 11 27.78 -4.30 15.84
CA GLY A 11 26.33 -4.21 15.73
C GLY A 11 25.87 -3.83 14.32
N LYS A 12 26.56 -2.89 13.65
CA LYS A 12 26.31 -2.56 12.24
C LYS A 12 26.61 -3.74 11.31
N TRP A 13 27.69 -4.48 11.57
CA TRP A 13 28.07 -5.66 10.77
C TRP A 13 27.05 -6.79 10.90
N PHE A 14 26.60 -7.10 12.11
CA PHE A 14 25.56 -8.10 12.36
C PHE A 14 24.22 -7.69 11.72
N SER A 15 23.82 -6.42 11.83
CA SER A 15 22.63 -5.87 11.16
C SER A 15 22.73 -5.95 9.63
N ALA A 16 23.91 -5.68 9.07
CA ALA A 16 24.14 -5.83 7.64
C ALA A 16 24.08 -7.30 7.21
N PHE A 17 24.76 -8.21 7.90
CA PHE A 17 24.76 -9.64 7.62
C PHE A 17 23.34 -10.23 7.65
N THR A 18 22.58 -9.94 8.71
CA THR A 18 21.17 -10.39 8.83
C THR A 18 20.30 -9.84 7.69
N THR A 19 20.49 -8.58 7.30
CA THR A 19 19.78 -7.98 6.16
C THR A 19 20.14 -8.65 4.83
N HIS A 20 21.44 -8.90 4.58
CA HIS A 20 21.90 -9.58 3.37
C HIS A 20 21.37 -11.01 3.28
N SER A 21 21.41 -11.76 4.40
CA SER A 21 20.85 -13.11 4.49
C SER A 21 19.34 -13.11 4.24
N GLY A 22 18.59 -12.13 4.76
CA GLY A 22 17.17 -11.96 4.47
C GLY A 22 16.89 -11.69 2.99
N ILE A 23 17.68 -10.82 2.34
CA ILE A 23 17.55 -10.55 0.91
C ILE A 23 17.92 -11.79 0.07
N ALA A 24 18.96 -12.53 0.46
CA ALA A 24 19.35 -13.79 -0.20
C ALA A 24 18.23 -14.84 -0.07
N PHE A 25 17.62 -14.97 1.10
CA PHE A 25 16.45 -15.82 1.31
C PHE A 25 15.28 -15.43 0.39
N MET A 26 14.97 -14.13 0.27
CA MET A 26 13.95 -13.64 -0.67
C MET A 26 14.28 -13.95 -2.13
N ARG A 27 15.56 -13.99 -2.52
CA ARG A 27 15.96 -14.41 -3.87
C ARG A 27 15.78 -15.91 -4.09
N LEU A 28 16.10 -16.73 -3.10
CA LEU A 28 15.89 -18.18 -3.16
C LEU A 28 14.40 -18.53 -3.25
N LEU A 29 13.55 -17.87 -2.45
CA LEU A 29 12.10 -18.05 -2.52
C LEU A 29 11.53 -17.73 -3.91
N ALA A 30 12.15 -16.83 -4.67
CA ALA A 30 11.70 -16.47 -6.02
C ALA A 30 11.79 -17.62 -7.03
N LEU A 31 12.59 -18.65 -6.73
CA LEU A 31 12.76 -19.85 -7.55
C LEU A 31 11.68 -20.90 -7.29
N LEU A 32 10.95 -20.80 -6.18
CA LEU A 32 9.97 -21.80 -5.78
C LEU A 32 8.65 -21.68 -6.59
N PRO A 33 7.96 -22.81 -6.84
CA PRO A 33 6.57 -22.81 -7.27
C PRO A 33 5.68 -21.97 -6.34
N LEU A 34 4.75 -21.21 -6.92
CA LEU A 34 3.87 -20.32 -6.16
C LEU A 34 3.09 -21.04 -5.03
N PRO A 35 2.57 -22.26 -5.21
CA PRO A 35 1.88 -22.96 -4.12
C PRO A 35 2.74 -23.15 -2.86
N LEU A 36 4.04 -23.38 -3.01
CA LEU A 36 4.96 -23.51 -1.88
C LEU A 36 5.13 -22.17 -1.16
N VAL A 37 5.33 -21.08 -1.91
CA VAL A 37 5.42 -19.73 -1.34
C VAL A 37 4.12 -19.34 -0.63
N ARG A 38 2.96 -19.70 -1.20
CA ARG A 38 1.64 -19.51 -0.58
C ARG A 38 1.50 -20.29 0.72
N GLY A 39 1.91 -21.56 0.74
CA GLY A 39 1.92 -22.40 1.93
C GLY A 39 2.81 -21.83 3.04
N LEU A 40 4.03 -21.42 2.71
CA LEU A 40 4.94 -20.74 3.64
C LEU A 40 4.32 -19.44 4.18
N GLY A 41 3.65 -18.67 3.32
CA GLY A 41 2.93 -17.46 3.72
C GLY A 41 1.76 -17.75 4.67
N THR A 42 1.04 -18.84 4.46
CA THR A 42 -0.03 -19.28 5.37
C THR A 42 0.52 -19.66 6.75
N LEU A 43 1.58 -20.47 6.79
CA LEU A 43 2.24 -20.86 8.04
C LEU A 43 2.79 -19.65 8.79
N LEU A 44 3.47 -18.75 8.08
CA LEU A 44 3.96 -17.50 8.64
C LEU A 44 2.81 -16.62 9.14
N GLY A 45 1.71 -16.53 8.40
CA GLY A 45 0.52 -15.79 8.80
C GLY A 45 -0.09 -16.31 10.10
N TRP A 46 -0.22 -17.63 10.26
CA TRP A 46 -0.68 -18.24 11.50
C TRP A 46 0.28 -17.99 12.66
N ALA A 47 1.59 -18.12 12.43
CA ALA A 47 2.60 -17.81 13.43
C ALA A 47 2.51 -16.34 13.88
N LEU A 48 2.42 -15.39 12.94
CA LEU A 48 2.27 -13.97 13.24
C LEU A 48 0.96 -13.68 13.99
N TYR A 49 -0.14 -14.32 13.61
CA TYR A 49 -1.42 -14.19 14.32
C TYR A 49 -1.30 -14.68 15.77
N ALA A 50 -0.62 -15.80 16.00
CA ALA A 50 -0.43 -16.37 17.33
C ALA A 50 0.48 -15.48 18.21
N LEU A 51 1.62 -15.06 17.66
CA LEU A 51 2.72 -14.43 18.40
C LEU A 51 2.61 -12.90 18.51
N VAL A 52 2.07 -12.21 17.50
CA VAL A 52 2.05 -10.73 17.45
C VAL A 52 0.73 -10.18 18.01
N GLY A 53 0.48 -10.46 19.29
CA GLY A 53 -0.78 -10.14 19.97
C GLY A 53 -1.20 -8.66 19.89
N ALA A 54 -0.25 -7.73 19.93
CA ALA A 54 -0.54 -6.29 19.79
C ALA A 54 -1.13 -5.93 18.42
N ARG A 55 -0.58 -6.48 17.32
CA ARG A 55 -1.13 -6.26 15.97
C ARG A 55 -2.44 -6.99 15.76
N ARG A 56 -2.60 -8.16 16.39
CA ARG A 56 -3.88 -8.90 16.38
C ARG A 56 -5.00 -8.07 16.97
N ARG A 57 -4.73 -7.35 18.08
CA ARG A 57 -5.70 -6.40 18.67
C ARG A 57 -6.06 -5.29 17.70
N VAL A 58 -5.07 -4.64 17.07
CA VAL A 58 -5.31 -3.57 16.08
C VAL A 58 -6.21 -4.02 14.93
N VAL A 59 -5.88 -5.16 14.30
CA VAL A 59 -6.67 -5.71 13.19
C VAL A 59 -8.10 -6.02 13.64
N LYS A 60 -8.26 -6.69 14.80
CA LYS A 60 -9.57 -7.01 15.34
C LYS A 60 -10.39 -5.76 15.64
N THR A 61 -9.81 -4.75 16.29
CA THR A 61 -10.47 -3.47 16.58
C THR A 61 -10.95 -2.80 15.30
N ASN A 62 -10.08 -2.70 14.28
CA ASN A 62 -10.46 -2.12 13.00
C ASN A 62 -11.65 -2.83 12.37
N LEU A 63 -11.60 -4.16 12.29
CA LEU A 63 -12.67 -4.96 11.71
C LEU A 63 -13.98 -4.79 12.49
N MET A 64 -13.95 -4.77 13.83
CA MET A 64 -15.15 -4.55 14.65
C MET A 64 -15.76 -3.15 14.45
N LEU A 65 -14.92 -2.14 14.26
CA LEU A 65 -15.38 -0.78 13.99
C LEU A 65 -16.01 -0.64 12.61
N CYS A 66 -15.43 -1.30 11.60
CA CYS A 66 -15.88 -1.19 10.21
C CYS A 66 -17.06 -2.11 9.88
N PHE A 67 -17.14 -3.28 10.50
CA PHE A 67 -18.12 -4.32 10.21
C PHE A 67 -18.92 -4.68 11.46
N LYS A 68 -19.61 -3.67 12.02
CA LYS A 68 -20.38 -3.79 13.28
C LYS A 68 -21.51 -4.81 13.19
N GLU A 69 -21.99 -5.04 11.97
CA GLU A 69 -23.04 -6.00 11.63
C GLU A 69 -22.57 -7.47 11.66
N LEU A 70 -21.27 -7.72 11.59
CA LEU A 70 -20.75 -9.08 11.47
C LEU A 70 -20.61 -9.78 12.82
N PRO A 71 -20.98 -11.07 12.92
CA PRO A 71 -20.75 -11.85 14.12
C PRO A 71 -19.27 -11.94 14.51
N SER A 72 -19.00 -12.05 15.81
CA SER A 72 -17.65 -12.11 16.36
C SER A 72 -16.77 -13.23 15.79
N HIS A 73 -17.37 -14.37 15.40
CA HIS A 73 -16.66 -15.47 14.76
C HIS A 73 -16.22 -15.14 13.32
N ILE A 74 -17.00 -14.35 12.58
CA ILE A 74 -16.62 -13.84 11.26
C ILE A 74 -15.48 -12.83 11.38
N ILE A 75 -15.57 -11.91 12.34
CA ILE A 75 -14.48 -10.96 12.65
C ILE A 75 -13.18 -11.70 12.98
N ARG A 76 -13.25 -12.77 13.79
CA ARG A 76 -12.08 -13.62 14.09
C ARG A 76 -11.51 -14.26 12.83
N ARG A 77 -12.35 -14.80 11.95
CA ARG A 77 -11.92 -15.40 10.67
C ARG A 77 -11.23 -14.37 9.77
N LEU A 78 -11.82 -13.19 9.60
CA LEU A 78 -11.25 -12.08 8.82
C LEU A 78 -9.91 -11.61 9.42
N THR A 79 -9.81 -11.57 10.76
CA THR A 79 -8.56 -11.24 11.45
C THR A 79 -7.47 -12.25 11.07
N VAL A 80 -7.73 -13.55 11.18
CA VAL A 80 -6.73 -14.59 10.80
C VAL A 80 -6.37 -14.49 9.31
N GLN A 81 -7.35 -14.33 8.43
CA GLN A 81 -7.12 -14.20 6.98
C GLN A 81 -6.27 -12.98 6.64
N THR A 82 -6.46 -11.85 7.34
CA THR A 82 -5.63 -10.65 7.15
C THR A 82 -4.15 -10.93 7.40
N PHE A 83 -3.83 -11.67 8.46
CA PHE A 83 -2.44 -12.05 8.76
C PHE A 83 -1.86 -12.99 7.69
N VAL A 84 -2.64 -13.94 7.19
CA VAL A 84 -2.24 -14.83 6.11
C VAL A 84 -1.98 -14.06 4.82
N TYR A 85 -2.90 -13.19 4.40
CA TYR A 85 -2.73 -12.38 3.20
C TYR A 85 -1.57 -11.38 3.31
N PHE A 86 -1.38 -10.77 4.49
CA PHE A 86 -0.22 -9.91 4.75
C PHE A 86 1.10 -10.69 4.60
N ALA A 87 1.19 -11.88 5.22
CA ALA A 87 2.40 -12.72 5.14
C ALA A 87 2.65 -13.23 3.71
N GLN A 88 1.61 -13.67 3.01
CA GLN A 88 1.69 -14.09 1.62
C GLN A 88 2.17 -12.94 0.72
N ALA A 89 1.59 -11.75 0.84
CA ALA A 89 2.01 -10.60 0.06
C ALA A 89 3.43 -10.13 0.40
N TRP A 90 3.84 -10.23 1.67
CA TRP A 90 5.21 -9.96 2.08
C TRP A 90 6.20 -10.91 1.42
N LEU A 91 5.91 -12.22 1.42
CA LEU A 91 6.74 -13.22 0.74
C LEU A 91 6.68 -13.09 -0.78
N ASP A 92 5.58 -12.63 -1.37
CA ASP A 92 5.44 -12.46 -2.82
C ASP A 92 6.42 -11.44 -3.41
N ARG A 93 6.94 -10.52 -2.60
CA ARG A 93 8.07 -9.65 -2.99
C ARG A 93 9.29 -10.44 -3.47
N SER A 94 9.44 -11.70 -3.05
CA SER A 94 10.46 -12.62 -3.56
C SER A 94 10.38 -12.72 -5.09
N TRP A 95 9.26 -13.21 -5.61
CA TRP A 95 9.09 -13.43 -7.03
C TRP A 95 8.72 -12.14 -7.79
N LEU A 96 7.99 -11.20 -7.18
CA LEU A 96 7.69 -9.90 -7.79
C LEU A 96 8.98 -9.13 -8.14
N TRP A 97 9.99 -9.18 -7.28
CA TRP A 97 11.21 -8.37 -7.45
C TRP A 97 12.41 -9.15 -7.99
N HIS A 98 12.45 -10.49 -7.87
CA HIS A 98 13.60 -11.29 -8.28
C HIS A 98 13.32 -12.35 -9.36
N ALA A 99 12.08 -12.85 -9.52
CA ALA A 99 11.80 -13.88 -10.54
C ALA A 99 11.77 -13.29 -11.96
N PRO A 100 12.12 -14.02 -13.03
CA PRO A 100 12.14 -13.49 -14.40
C PRO A 100 10.83 -12.80 -14.82
N ARG A 101 10.91 -11.80 -15.71
CA ARG A 101 9.75 -11.01 -16.21
C ARG A 101 8.55 -11.89 -16.59
N ARG A 102 8.78 -12.94 -17.39
CA ARG A 102 7.75 -13.92 -17.80
C ARG A 102 6.99 -14.59 -16.64
N VAL A 103 7.63 -14.77 -15.48
CA VAL A 103 6.97 -15.35 -14.29
C VAL A 103 6.03 -14.32 -13.68
N VAL A 104 6.48 -13.07 -13.58
CA VAL A 104 5.69 -11.96 -13.05
C VAL A 104 4.49 -11.69 -13.95
N GLU A 105 4.68 -11.62 -15.27
CA GLU A 105 3.60 -11.38 -16.25
C GLU A 105 2.51 -12.47 -16.20
N ARG A 106 2.87 -13.73 -15.94
CA ARG A 106 1.90 -14.82 -15.75
C ARG A 106 1.14 -14.76 -14.42
N ARG A 107 1.72 -14.14 -13.39
CA ARG A 107 1.16 -14.08 -12.04
C ARG A 107 0.48 -12.76 -11.73
N VAL A 108 0.64 -11.72 -12.56
CA VAL A 108 0.05 -10.40 -12.35
C VAL A 108 -0.73 -10.01 -13.59
N SER A 109 -2.07 -10.08 -13.52
CA SER A 109 -2.95 -9.55 -14.56
C SER A 109 -3.25 -8.07 -14.30
N LEU A 110 -3.46 -7.32 -15.39
CA LEU A 110 -3.98 -5.96 -15.35
C LEU A 110 -5.27 -5.96 -16.17
N VAL A 111 -6.38 -5.61 -15.54
CA VAL A 111 -7.73 -5.72 -16.11
C VAL A 111 -8.54 -4.44 -15.90
N GLY A 112 -9.72 -4.36 -16.54
CA GLY A 112 -10.63 -3.23 -16.39
C GLY A 112 -10.31 -2.07 -17.35
N ALA A 113 -10.49 -0.84 -16.90
CA ALA A 113 -10.36 0.39 -17.68
C ALA A 113 -8.89 0.80 -17.90
N VAL A 114 -8.04 -0.12 -18.36
CA VAL A 114 -6.59 0.09 -18.51
C VAL A 114 -6.24 1.30 -19.38
N GLN A 115 -7.10 1.62 -20.36
CA GLN A 115 -7.00 2.81 -21.20
C GLN A 115 -6.95 4.12 -20.41
N GLU A 116 -7.52 4.18 -19.20
CA GLU A 116 -7.49 5.37 -18.34
C GLU A 116 -6.07 5.76 -17.92
N LEU A 117 -5.16 4.79 -17.90
CA LEU A 117 -3.75 4.98 -17.54
C LEU A 117 -2.87 5.17 -18.78
N GLN A 118 -3.41 4.97 -19.97
CA GLN A 118 -2.71 5.19 -21.24
C GLN A 118 -2.75 6.68 -21.63
N GLY A 119 -1.82 7.10 -22.49
CA GLY A 119 -1.71 8.50 -22.92
C GLY A 119 -0.93 9.40 -21.96
N SER A 120 -1.09 10.72 -22.10
CA SER A 120 -0.33 11.75 -21.37
C SER A 120 -1.21 12.62 -20.46
N GLU A 121 -2.48 12.29 -20.31
CA GLU A 121 -3.39 13.06 -19.46
C GLU A 121 -2.88 13.08 -18.01
N PRO A 122 -2.86 14.25 -17.35
CA PRO A 122 -2.54 14.34 -15.92
C PRO A 122 -3.43 13.40 -15.12
N THR A 123 -2.81 12.50 -14.35
CA THR A 123 -3.52 11.41 -13.66
C THR A 123 -3.02 11.28 -12.23
N VAL A 124 -3.93 11.21 -11.27
CA VAL A 124 -3.63 10.72 -9.92
C VAL A 124 -4.24 9.33 -9.78
N ILE A 125 -3.40 8.32 -9.60
CA ILE A 125 -3.82 6.96 -9.32
C ILE A 125 -4.16 6.88 -7.83
N PHE A 126 -5.43 6.60 -7.53
CA PHE A 126 -5.88 6.26 -6.20
C PHE A 126 -5.59 4.78 -5.94
N LEU A 127 -4.56 4.50 -5.14
CA LEU A 127 -4.11 3.15 -4.80
C LEU A 127 -4.22 2.94 -3.28
N PRO A 128 -5.35 2.45 -2.77
CA PRO A 128 -5.47 2.15 -1.34
C PRO A 128 -4.45 1.10 -0.89
N HIS A 129 -4.10 1.10 0.39
CA HIS A 129 -3.23 0.11 0.98
C HIS A 129 -3.95 -1.24 1.14
N PHE A 130 -4.16 -1.95 0.03
CA PHE A 130 -4.35 -3.39 0.05
C PHE A 130 -2.99 -4.09 0.16
N VAL A 131 -2.96 -5.31 0.70
CA VAL A 131 -1.69 -6.05 0.90
C VAL A 131 -0.92 -6.26 -0.40
N GLY A 132 -1.60 -6.27 -1.55
CA GLY A 132 -1.03 -6.43 -2.88
C GLY A 132 -0.48 -5.15 -3.52
N LEU A 133 -0.26 -4.06 -2.78
CA LEU A 133 0.16 -2.77 -3.34
C LEU A 133 1.39 -2.85 -4.26
N ASP A 134 2.40 -3.66 -3.92
CA ASP A 134 3.60 -3.79 -4.76
C ASP A 134 3.29 -4.57 -6.05
N ALA A 135 2.30 -5.46 -6.03
CA ALA A 135 1.80 -6.13 -7.23
C ALA A 135 0.96 -5.20 -8.11
N ALA A 136 0.14 -4.31 -7.52
CA ALA A 136 -0.55 -3.26 -8.27
C ALA A 136 0.45 -2.34 -8.97
N TRP A 137 1.45 -1.85 -8.24
CA TRP A 137 2.54 -1.05 -8.81
C TRP A 137 3.19 -1.76 -10.00
N VAL A 138 3.68 -3.00 -9.79
CA VAL A 138 4.32 -3.81 -10.84
C VAL A 138 3.37 -4.06 -12.02
N GLY A 139 2.11 -4.36 -11.75
CA GLY A 139 1.10 -4.65 -12.77
C GLY A 139 0.86 -3.46 -13.70
N VAL A 140 0.79 -2.25 -13.14
CA VAL A 140 0.67 -1.01 -13.91
C VAL A 140 1.98 -0.71 -14.65
N THR A 141 3.12 -0.67 -13.97
CA THR A 141 4.40 -0.30 -14.62
C THR A 141 4.82 -1.25 -15.74
N LEU A 142 4.49 -2.53 -15.64
CA LEU A 142 4.76 -3.51 -16.70
C LEU A 142 4.04 -3.21 -18.02
N ARG A 143 2.91 -2.49 -17.97
CA ARG A 143 1.94 -2.35 -19.09
C ARG A 143 1.61 -0.90 -19.44
N VAL A 144 2.04 0.05 -18.63
CA VAL A 144 1.87 1.48 -18.84
C VAL A 144 3.24 2.10 -19.12
N PRO A 145 3.59 2.36 -20.38
CA PRO A 145 4.95 2.74 -20.79
C PRO A 145 5.22 4.24 -20.60
N ARG A 146 4.89 4.81 -19.44
CA ARG A 146 5.21 6.21 -19.11
C ARG A 146 5.84 6.36 -17.71
N PRO A 147 6.74 7.34 -17.52
CA PRO A 147 7.28 7.65 -16.22
C PRO A 147 6.17 7.90 -15.21
N SER A 148 6.37 7.38 -14.02
CA SER A 148 5.41 7.35 -12.94
C SER A 148 6.05 7.95 -11.69
N THR A 149 5.25 8.64 -10.89
CA THR A 149 5.75 9.33 -9.70
C THR A 149 5.10 8.77 -8.45
N THR A 150 5.82 8.76 -7.35
CA THR A 150 5.25 8.42 -6.04
C THR A 150 5.96 9.17 -4.93
N ILE A 151 5.28 9.30 -3.79
CA ILE A 151 5.83 9.89 -2.58
C ILE A 151 6.51 8.77 -1.80
N TYR A 152 7.79 8.93 -1.53
CA TYR A 152 8.59 7.93 -0.81
C TYR A 152 8.99 8.43 0.57
N THR A 153 9.03 7.49 1.51
CA THR A 153 9.59 7.71 2.84
C THR A 153 10.73 6.73 3.02
N ASP A 154 11.92 7.25 3.27
CA ASP A 154 13.12 6.47 3.49
C ASP A 154 12.93 5.45 4.61
N GLN A 155 13.46 4.25 4.39
CA GLN A 155 13.53 3.24 5.44
C GLN A 155 14.75 3.50 6.33
N SER A 156 14.60 3.17 7.63
CA SER A 156 15.68 3.35 8.60
C SER A 156 16.93 2.51 8.27
N ASN A 157 16.74 1.30 7.74
CA ASN A 157 17.82 0.46 7.27
C ASN A 157 18.07 0.70 5.77
N LYS A 158 19.22 1.30 5.43
CA LYS A 158 19.59 1.67 4.06
C LYS A 158 19.78 0.48 3.10
N LEU A 159 20.11 -0.72 3.60
CA LEU A 159 20.15 -1.92 2.76
C LEU A 159 18.76 -2.39 2.37
N VAL A 160 17.80 -2.33 3.31
CA VAL A 160 16.38 -2.63 3.04
C VAL A 160 15.77 -1.57 2.13
N ASP A 161 16.08 -0.30 2.38
CA ASP A 161 15.70 0.84 1.53
C ASP A 161 16.13 0.61 0.07
N ALA A 162 17.43 0.36 -0.15
CA ALA A 162 17.96 0.07 -1.48
C ALA A 162 17.36 -1.19 -2.13
N TRP A 163 17.01 -2.20 -1.33
CA TRP A 163 16.30 -3.38 -1.84
C TRP A 163 14.88 -3.07 -2.29
N ILE A 164 14.10 -2.32 -1.51
CA ILE A 164 12.74 -1.87 -1.86
C ILE A 164 12.78 -0.98 -3.10
N LEU A 165 13.70 -0.01 -3.16
CA LEU A 165 13.84 0.88 -4.30
C LEU A 165 14.16 0.13 -5.59
N ARG A 166 15.06 -0.86 -5.54
CA ARG A 166 15.34 -1.74 -6.70
C ARG A 166 14.10 -2.54 -7.12
N GLY A 167 13.36 -3.07 -6.15
CA GLY A 167 12.10 -3.78 -6.41
C GLY A 167 11.05 -2.91 -7.09
N ARG A 168 10.84 -1.68 -6.60
CA ARG A 168 9.87 -0.73 -7.14
C ARG A 168 10.29 -0.07 -8.46
N ARG A 169 11.58 0.07 -8.72
CA ARG A 169 12.09 0.52 -10.04
C ARG A 169 12.06 -0.58 -11.09
N ARG A 170 11.70 -1.81 -10.71
CA ARG A 170 11.61 -2.91 -11.64
C ARG A 170 10.43 -2.70 -12.57
N PHE A 171 10.67 -2.84 -13.88
CA PHE A 171 9.66 -2.77 -14.95
C PHE A 171 9.04 -1.39 -15.21
N GLY A 172 9.56 -0.30 -14.64
CA GLY A 172 9.05 1.04 -14.95
C GLY A 172 10.02 2.15 -14.55
N ASN A 173 9.76 3.34 -15.09
CA ASN A 173 10.53 4.53 -14.79
C ASN A 173 9.88 5.26 -13.60
N LEU A 174 10.40 5.01 -12.40
CA LEU A 174 9.89 5.58 -11.17
C LEU A 174 10.68 6.82 -10.75
N GLN A 175 10.01 7.97 -10.72
CA GLN A 175 10.49 9.18 -10.09
C GLN A 175 9.97 9.25 -8.65
N LEU A 176 10.89 9.34 -7.69
CA LEU A 176 10.58 9.38 -6.27
C LEU A 176 10.67 10.81 -5.80
N PHE A 177 9.63 11.28 -5.11
CA PHE A 177 9.67 12.53 -4.36
C PHE A 177 9.65 12.21 -2.88
N GLY A 178 10.62 12.73 -2.14
CA GLY A 178 10.60 12.72 -0.69
C GLY A 178 9.51 13.65 -0.17
N ARG A 179 8.97 13.37 1.02
CA ARG A 179 8.03 14.30 1.68
C ARG A 179 8.61 15.71 1.86
N ILE A 180 9.93 15.79 2.05
CA ILE A 180 10.67 17.05 2.23
C ILE A 180 10.75 17.89 0.95
N ASP A 181 10.55 17.29 -0.23
CA ASP A 181 10.64 18.00 -1.52
C ASP A 181 9.42 18.91 -1.75
N GLY A 182 8.40 18.79 -0.91
CA GLY A 182 7.18 19.58 -0.97
C GLY A 182 6.28 19.20 -2.15
N VAL A 183 5.22 19.98 -2.33
CA VAL A 183 4.13 19.67 -3.27
C VAL A 183 4.45 20.06 -4.72
N LYS A 184 5.26 21.11 -4.93
CA LYS A 184 5.49 21.69 -6.27
C LYS A 184 6.10 20.72 -7.28
N PRO A 185 7.17 19.96 -6.96
CA PRO A 185 7.77 19.02 -7.93
C PRO A 185 6.80 17.91 -8.35
N ILE A 186 6.00 17.42 -7.40
CA ILE A 186 4.98 16.40 -7.63
C ILE A 186 3.91 16.92 -8.59
N VAL A 187 3.37 18.12 -8.34
CA VAL A 187 2.36 18.75 -9.21
C VAL A 187 2.91 19.01 -10.60
N SER A 188 4.17 19.46 -10.72
CA SER A 188 4.82 19.64 -12.03
C SER A 188 4.90 18.33 -12.80
N ALA A 189 5.25 17.23 -12.14
CA ALA A 189 5.33 15.93 -12.78
C ALA A 189 3.96 15.42 -13.23
N ILE A 190 2.92 15.58 -12.40
CA ILE A 190 1.53 15.27 -12.77
C ILE A 190 1.12 16.04 -14.03
N ARG A 191 1.36 17.35 -14.06
CA ARG A 191 1.03 18.22 -15.21
C ARG A 191 1.80 17.87 -16.48
N SER A 192 3.00 17.30 -16.36
CA SER A 192 3.78 16.76 -17.48
C SER A 192 3.29 15.38 -17.97
N GLY A 193 2.19 14.87 -17.43
CA GLY A 193 1.60 13.59 -17.81
C GLY A 193 2.22 12.38 -17.13
N GLN A 194 2.97 12.56 -16.03
CA GLN A 194 3.46 11.44 -15.21
C GLN A 194 2.44 11.11 -14.12
N PRO A 195 1.83 9.92 -14.10
CA PRO A 195 0.85 9.58 -13.07
C PRO A 195 1.43 9.65 -11.66
N LEU A 196 0.70 10.26 -10.72
CA LEU A 196 1.02 10.15 -9.30
C LEU A 196 0.35 8.92 -8.71
N TYR A 197 1.15 7.99 -8.18
CA TYR A 197 0.67 6.86 -7.40
C TYR A 197 0.54 7.29 -5.95
N LEU A 198 -0.70 7.52 -5.53
CA LEU A 198 -1.03 8.05 -4.22
C LEU A 198 -1.79 7.01 -3.39
N LEU A 199 -1.34 6.84 -2.14
CA LEU A 199 -2.00 5.99 -1.16
C LEU A 199 -2.50 6.86 0.02
N PRO A 200 -3.72 7.44 -0.07
CA PRO A 200 -4.17 8.52 0.81
C PRO A 200 -4.99 8.04 2.03
N ASP A 201 -5.00 6.75 2.32
CA ASP A 201 -5.90 6.06 3.26
C ASP A 201 -5.25 5.74 4.62
N MET A 202 -4.14 6.40 4.95
CA MET A 202 -3.45 6.26 6.23
C MET A 202 -3.73 7.43 7.18
N ASP A 203 -3.55 7.15 8.47
CA ASP A 203 -3.69 8.13 9.55
C ASP A 203 -2.31 8.73 9.88
N PHE A 204 -2.14 10.01 9.58
CA PHE A 204 -0.92 10.79 9.79
C PHE A 204 -0.98 11.75 10.98
N GLY A 205 -1.98 11.63 11.86
CA GLY A 205 -2.20 12.58 12.95
C GLY A 205 -3.24 13.65 12.63
N PRO A 206 -3.50 14.55 13.58
CA PRO A 206 -4.51 15.61 13.43
C PRO A 206 -4.04 16.70 12.46
N ASP A 207 -2.73 16.89 12.33
CA ASP A 207 -2.14 17.93 11.49
C ASP A 207 -2.46 17.67 10.02
N GLU A 208 -3.01 18.69 9.35
CA GLU A 208 -3.49 18.63 7.96
C GLU A 208 -4.60 17.60 7.69
N SER A 209 -5.14 16.95 8.72
CA SER A 209 -6.25 16.01 8.59
C SER A 209 -7.59 16.69 8.77
N VAL A 210 -8.59 16.20 8.03
CA VAL A 210 -10.00 16.49 8.28
C VAL A 210 -10.67 15.25 8.86
N PHE A 211 -11.62 15.45 9.78
CA PHE A 211 -12.42 14.34 10.32
C PHE A 211 -13.62 14.09 9.41
N VAL A 212 -13.53 13.04 8.60
CA VAL A 212 -14.61 12.59 7.72
C VAL A 212 -15.01 11.15 8.06
N PRO A 213 -16.24 10.71 7.73
CA PRO A 213 -16.66 9.34 7.99
C PRO A 213 -15.79 8.31 7.26
N PHE A 214 -15.50 7.20 7.93
CA PHE A 214 -14.99 5.96 7.34
C PHE A 214 -15.63 4.79 8.09
N PHE A 215 -16.48 4.02 7.40
CA PHE A 215 -17.41 3.05 7.97
C PHE A 215 -18.27 3.64 9.11
N GLY A 216 -18.72 4.89 8.92
CA GLY A 216 -19.48 5.63 9.94
C GLY A 216 -18.68 6.06 11.18
N VAL A 217 -17.36 5.85 11.21
CA VAL A 217 -16.47 6.32 12.28
C VAL A 217 -15.80 7.62 11.85
N PRO A 218 -15.87 8.72 12.64
CA PRO A 218 -15.10 9.93 12.37
C PRO A 218 -13.60 9.61 12.38
N THR A 219 -12.94 9.87 11.25
CA THR A 219 -11.58 9.39 10.98
C THR A 219 -10.71 10.51 10.43
N ALA A 220 -9.56 10.75 11.06
CA ALA A 220 -8.55 11.67 10.57
C ALA A 220 -8.04 11.21 9.19
N THR A 221 -8.28 12.02 8.16
CA THR A 221 -7.90 11.72 6.78
C THR A 221 -7.30 12.97 6.15
N VAL A 222 -6.09 12.84 5.61
CA VAL A 222 -5.42 13.95 4.92
C VAL A 222 -6.07 14.13 3.55
N PRO A 223 -6.53 15.34 3.16
CA PRO A 223 -7.17 15.63 1.88
C PRO A 223 -6.15 15.68 0.72
N SER A 224 -5.20 14.75 0.69
CA SER A 224 -4.10 14.72 -0.28
C SER A 224 -4.57 14.38 -1.69
N LEU A 225 -5.51 13.43 -1.83
CA LEU A 225 -6.08 13.05 -3.12
C LEU A 225 -6.78 14.22 -3.84
N PRO A 226 -7.76 14.92 -3.23
CA PRO A 226 -8.38 16.07 -3.89
C PRO A 226 -7.39 17.21 -4.11
N ARG A 227 -6.42 17.42 -3.20
CA ARG A 227 -5.37 18.43 -3.36
C ARG A 227 -4.51 18.17 -4.60
N PHE A 228 -3.98 16.96 -4.77
CA PHE A 228 -3.13 16.63 -5.93
C PHE A 228 -3.93 16.59 -7.23
N ALA A 229 -5.16 16.09 -7.21
CA ALA A 229 -6.02 16.09 -8.38
C ALA A 229 -6.32 17.53 -8.86
N ARG A 230 -6.69 18.43 -7.93
CA ARG A 230 -6.99 19.84 -8.26
C ARG A 230 -5.76 20.59 -8.76
N LEU A 231 -4.64 20.53 -8.03
CA LEU A 231 -3.41 21.23 -8.43
C LEU A 231 -2.81 20.67 -9.72
N GLY A 232 -2.91 19.36 -9.92
CA GLY A 232 -2.43 18.67 -11.11
C GLY A 232 -3.32 18.83 -12.34
N HIS A 233 -4.53 19.37 -12.21
CA HIS A 233 -5.59 19.28 -13.23
C HIS A 233 -5.78 17.85 -13.72
N ALA A 234 -5.80 16.92 -12.77
CA ALA A 234 -5.70 15.50 -13.02
C ALA A 234 -6.97 14.77 -12.68
N LYS A 235 -7.36 13.84 -13.56
CA LYS A 235 -8.38 12.85 -13.24
C LYS A 235 -7.88 11.91 -12.15
N VAL A 236 -8.82 11.35 -11.38
CA VAL A 236 -8.53 10.33 -10.37
C VAL A 236 -8.94 8.96 -10.90
N VAL A 237 -7.98 8.05 -11.00
CA VAL A 237 -8.19 6.67 -11.50
C VAL A 237 -7.92 5.68 -10.38
N PRO A 238 -8.92 4.92 -9.90
CA PRO A 238 -8.70 3.89 -8.90
C PRO A 238 -7.96 2.69 -9.49
N VAL A 239 -6.97 2.20 -8.76
CA VAL A 239 -6.31 0.92 -9.04
C VAL A 239 -6.40 0.06 -7.80
N LEU A 240 -6.89 -1.16 -7.93
CA LEU A 240 -7.08 -2.10 -6.82
C LEU A 240 -6.27 -3.37 -7.09
N SER A 241 -5.51 -3.82 -6.09
CA SER A 241 -4.92 -5.16 -6.11
C SER A 241 -5.80 -6.15 -5.37
N ARG A 242 -5.97 -7.34 -5.94
CA ARG A 242 -6.53 -8.52 -5.28
C ARG A 242 -5.54 -9.66 -5.39
N LEU A 243 -5.10 -10.18 -4.25
CA LEU A 243 -4.32 -11.42 -4.16
C LEU A 243 -5.23 -12.59 -4.48
N THR A 244 -4.83 -13.44 -5.44
CA THR A 244 -5.53 -14.64 -5.87
C THR A 244 -4.67 -15.89 -5.62
N PRO A 245 -5.24 -17.11 -5.68
CA PRO A 245 -4.46 -18.35 -5.52
C PRO A 245 -3.28 -18.46 -6.51
N THR A 246 -3.42 -17.88 -7.71
CA THR A 246 -2.44 -17.96 -8.81
C THR A 246 -1.57 -16.71 -8.96
N GLY A 247 -1.78 -15.68 -8.15
CA GLY A 247 -0.98 -14.46 -8.17
C GLY A 247 -1.78 -13.25 -7.72
N TYR A 248 -1.93 -12.27 -8.61
CA TYR A 248 -2.68 -11.03 -8.39
C TYR A 248 -3.49 -10.64 -9.61
N GLU A 249 -4.68 -10.14 -9.34
CA GLU A 249 -5.46 -9.34 -10.27
C GLU A 249 -5.32 -7.87 -9.89
N VAL A 250 -4.91 -7.04 -10.85
CA VAL A 250 -4.82 -5.59 -10.69
C VAL A 250 -5.90 -4.96 -11.56
N SER A 251 -6.92 -4.41 -10.92
CA SER A 251 -8.08 -3.83 -11.59
C SER A 251 -7.93 -2.31 -11.68
N VAL A 252 -7.88 -1.79 -12.90
CA VAL A 252 -8.03 -0.37 -13.18
C VAL A 252 -9.52 -0.08 -13.30
N LEU A 253 -10.04 0.81 -12.47
CA LEU A 253 -11.44 1.24 -12.56
C LEU A 253 -11.57 2.50 -13.41
N PRO A 254 -12.77 2.81 -13.95
CA PRO A 254 -13.01 4.07 -14.62
C PRO A 254 -12.63 5.27 -13.73
N ALA A 255 -12.19 6.36 -14.36
CA ALA A 255 -11.92 7.59 -13.63
C ALA A 255 -13.17 8.05 -12.86
N TRP A 256 -12.98 8.62 -11.66
CA TRP A 256 -14.09 9.19 -10.91
C TRP A 256 -14.65 10.41 -11.67
N ALA A 257 -15.95 10.36 -12.01
CA ALA A 257 -16.65 11.50 -12.59
C ALA A 257 -16.74 12.65 -11.58
N ASP A 258 -16.66 13.90 -12.06
CA ASP A 258 -16.88 15.10 -11.25
C ASP A 258 -16.06 15.12 -9.94
N TYR A 259 -14.77 14.77 -10.02
CA TYR A 259 -13.85 14.77 -8.88
C TYR A 259 -12.52 15.42 -9.24
N PRO A 260 -11.96 16.30 -8.39
CA PRO A 260 -12.52 16.82 -7.14
C PRO A 260 -13.57 17.92 -7.38
N SER A 261 -14.45 18.16 -6.40
CA SER A 261 -15.34 19.33 -6.36
C SER A 261 -14.58 20.59 -5.90
N GLN A 262 -15.27 21.61 -5.39
CA GLN A 262 -14.64 22.77 -4.74
C GLN A 262 -14.41 22.57 -3.24
N ASP A 263 -15.03 21.55 -2.63
CA ASP A 263 -14.95 21.30 -1.19
C ASP A 263 -14.05 20.08 -0.89
N PRO A 264 -12.82 20.30 -0.41
CA PRO A 264 -11.89 19.20 -0.12
C PRO A 264 -12.37 18.29 1.02
N VAL A 265 -13.24 18.75 1.94
CA VAL A 265 -13.79 17.92 3.01
C VAL A 265 -14.80 16.94 2.42
N LEU A 266 -15.72 17.43 1.57
CA LEU A 266 -16.68 16.58 0.85
C LEU A 266 -15.96 15.58 -0.07
N ASP A 267 -14.94 16.03 -0.78
CA ASP A 267 -14.14 15.15 -1.65
C ASP A 267 -13.38 14.06 -0.86
N THR A 268 -12.92 14.38 0.36
CA THR A 268 -12.23 13.41 1.23
C THR A 268 -13.23 12.41 1.82
N ALA A 269 -14.45 12.85 2.17
CA ALA A 269 -15.52 11.95 2.59
C ALA A 269 -15.94 11.01 1.44
N ARG A 270 -16.07 11.53 0.21
CA ARG A 270 -16.38 10.74 -0.98
C ARG A 270 -15.28 9.72 -1.31
N MET A 271 -14.00 10.09 -1.15
CA MET A 271 -12.87 9.15 -1.26
C MET A 271 -13.01 7.99 -0.26
N ASN A 272 -13.31 8.29 1.01
CA ASN A 272 -13.53 7.25 2.02
C ASN A 272 -14.72 6.36 1.65
N ALA A 273 -15.84 6.91 1.17
CA ALA A 273 -16.99 6.11 0.74
C ALA A 273 -16.65 5.14 -0.41
N TYR A 274 -15.88 5.58 -1.41
CA TYR A 274 -15.37 4.70 -2.46
C TYR A 274 -14.46 3.61 -1.89
N LEU A 275 -13.57 3.97 -0.97
CA LEU A 275 -12.69 3.02 -0.30
C LEU A 275 -13.48 1.96 0.48
N GLU A 276 -14.53 2.34 1.21
CA GLU A 276 -15.40 1.41 1.91
C GLU A 276 -15.99 0.35 0.98
N ALA A 277 -16.50 0.78 -0.19
CA ALA A 277 -17.04 -0.13 -1.20
C ALA A 277 -15.97 -1.12 -1.69
N TYR A 278 -14.74 -0.65 -1.95
CA TYR A 278 -13.63 -1.50 -2.39
C TYR A 278 -13.17 -2.48 -1.29
N ILE A 279 -13.21 -2.05 -0.03
CA ILE A 279 -12.87 -2.90 1.11
C ILE A 279 -13.94 -3.98 1.32
N ARG A 280 -15.23 -3.65 1.17
CA ARG A 280 -16.33 -4.63 1.34
C ARG A 280 -16.24 -5.81 0.38
N ASP A 281 -15.73 -5.58 -0.83
CA ASP A 281 -15.50 -6.62 -1.82
C ASP A 281 -14.37 -7.61 -1.43
N GLN A 282 -13.33 -7.13 -0.74
CA GLN A 282 -12.19 -7.95 -0.32
C GLN A 282 -11.69 -7.60 1.10
N PRO A 283 -12.52 -7.84 2.13
CA PRO A 283 -12.33 -7.27 3.46
C PRO A 283 -11.05 -7.73 4.13
N ALA A 284 -10.62 -8.98 3.95
CA ALA A 284 -9.41 -9.49 4.58
C ALA A 284 -8.10 -9.00 3.92
N GLN A 285 -8.16 -8.33 2.76
CA GLN A 285 -6.97 -7.91 2.03
C GLN A 285 -6.57 -6.45 2.25
N TYR A 286 -7.42 -5.65 2.89
CA TYR A 286 -7.06 -4.30 3.28
C TYR A 286 -6.00 -4.31 4.40
N TYR A 287 -5.14 -3.29 4.45
CA TYR A 287 -4.01 -3.21 5.38
C TYR A 287 -4.45 -2.84 6.82
N TRP A 288 -5.24 -3.73 7.45
CA TRP A 288 -5.79 -3.53 8.80
C TRP A 288 -4.76 -3.52 9.93
N VAL A 289 -3.49 -3.79 9.66
CA VAL A 289 -2.42 -3.73 10.69
C VAL A 289 -2.07 -2.29 11.06
N HIS A 290 -2.48 -1.32 10.24
CA HIS A 290 -2.40 0.10 10.55
C HIS A 290 -3.47 0.51 11.56
N LYS A 291 -3.11 1.35 12.53
CA LYS A 291 -4.06 1.94 13.47
C LYS A 291 -4.82 3.07 12.76
N ARG A 292 -5.80 2.72 11.92
CA ARG A 292 -6.56 3.64 11.06
C ARG A 292 -7.35 4.71 11.83
N PHE A 293 -7.75 4.42 13.06
CA PHE A 293 -8.58 5.28 13.91
C PHE A 293 -7.83 5.83 15.13
N LYS A 294 -6.48 5.91 15.10
CA LYS A 294 -5.69 6.29 16.29
C LYS A 294 -5.91 7.76 16.63
N THR A 295 -6.04 8.61 15.62
CA THR A 295 -6.32 10.02 15.79
C THR A 295 -7.83 10.22 15.83
N ARG A 296 -8.29 10.81 16.93
CA ARG A 296 -9.71 10.98 17.25
C ARG A 296 -10.05 12.47 17.36
N PRO A 297 -11.32 12.86 17.16
CA PRO A 297 -11.77 14.21 17.48
C PRO A 297 -11.44 14.58 18.94
N PRO A 298 -11.16 15.86 19.25
CA PRO A 298 -10.92 16.30 20.63
C PRO A 298 -12.01 15.82 21.59
N GLY A 299 -11.61 15.29 22.75
CA GLY A 299 -12.53 14.76 23.77
C GLY A 299 -13.02 13.31 23.54
N SER A 300 -12.64 12.67 22.43
CA SER A 300 -12.97 11.26 22.18
C SER A 300 -12.01 10.30 22.89
N ALA A 301 -12.52 9.14 23.32
CA ALA A 301 -11.69 8.05 23.87
C ALA A 301 -10.80 7.40 22.81
N GLU A 302 -9.65 6.86 23.25
CA GLU A 302 -8.76 6.03 22.44
C GLU A 302 -9.42 4.69 22.09
N LEU A 303 -9.03 4.10 20.95
CA LEU A 303 -9.63 2.87 20.43
C LEU A 303 -8.69 1.65 20.41
N TYR A 304 -7.38 1.81 20.65
CA TYR A 304 -6.37 0.74 20.49
C TYR A 304 -5.53 0.47 21.72
#